data_AF-A0A3B9LPN8-F1
#
_entry.id   AF-A0A3B9LPN8-F1
#
_cell.length_a   1.000
_cell.length_b   1.000
_cell.length_c   1.000
_cell.angle_alpha   90.00
_cell.angle_beta   90.00
_cell.angle_gamma   90.00
#
_symmetry.space_group_name_H-M   'P 1'
#
loop_
_entity.id
_entity.type
_entity.pdbx_description
1 polymer ?
#
loop_
_entity_poly.entity_id
_entity_poly.type
_entity_poly.pdbx_seq_one_letter_code
_entity_poly.pdbx_strand_id
1 'polypeptide(L)' 'MRLRVKKPYRAKLKDGVWIVTGTLPEGYNGGAAYAEIAQSDGHILRVTYYR' A
#
# COMPACT_ATOMS: atom_id res chain seq x y z
N MET A 1 -24.67 -13.28 -0.70
CA MET A 1 -24.11 -12.25 -1.60
C MET A 1 -22.70 -11.91 -1.14
N ARG A 2 -21.64 -12.13 -1.95
CA ARG A 2 -20.26 -11.74 -1.57
C ARG A 2 -19.98 -10.33 -2.07
N LEU A 3 -19.89 -9.35 -1.17
CA LEU A 3 -19.39 -8.01 -1.47
C LEU A 3 -17.89 -8.10 -1.81
N ARG A 4 -17.54 -7.87 -3.07
CA ARG A 4 -16.15 -7.68 -3.51
C ARG A 4 -15.73 -6.24 -3.17
N VAL A 5 -15.55 -5.96 -1.87
CA VAL A 5 -15.00 -4.68 -1.44
C VAL A 5 -13.57 -4.58 -1.96
N LYS A 6 -13.31 -3.60 -2.82
CA LYS A 6 -11.96 -3.33 -3.31
C LYS A 6 -11.08 -3.02 -2.10
N LYS A 7 -9.96 -3.72 -1.95
CA LYS A 7 -9.03 -3.46 -0.87
C LYS A 7 -8.57 -1.99 -0.93
N PRO A 8 -8.50 -1.27 0.20
CA PRO A 8 -8.14 0.16 0.24
C PRO A 8 -6.63 0.39 0.03
N TYR A 9 -5.99 -0.48 -0.75
CA TYR A 9 -4.58 -0.44 -1.07
C TYR A 9 -4.30 -1.21 -2.37
N ARG A 10 -3.16 -0.90 -2.98
CA ARG A 10 -2.58 -1.63 -4.11
C ARG A 10 -1.21 -2.15 -3.68
N ALA A 11 -0.88 -3.38 -4.07
CA ALA A 11 0.42 -3.97 -3.81
C ALA A 11 1.03 -4.46 -5.12
N LYS A 12 2.32 -4.21 -5.33
CA LYS A 12 3.10 -4.73 -6.45
C LYS A 12 4.46 -5.20 -5.96
N LEU A 13 4.93 -6.32 -6.48
CA LEU A 13 6.28 -6.81 -6.21
C LEU A 13 7.24 -6.27 -7.26
N LYS A 14 8.34 -5.69 -6.83
CA LYS A 14 9.41 -5.21 -7.72
C LYS A 14 10.76 -5.44 -7.03
N ASP A 15 11.69 -6.08 -7.71
CA ASP A 15 13.08 -6.27 -7.26
C ASP A 15 13.20 -6.82 -5.82
N GLY A 16 12.37 -7.82 -5.48
CA GLY A 16 12.37 -8.42 -4.14
C GLY A 16 11.71 -7.57 -3.04
N VAL A 17 11.03 -6.48 -3.40
CA VAL A 17 10.35 -5.56 -2.47
C VAL A 17 8.87 -5.44 -2.84
N TRP A 18 8.01 -5.69 -1.86
CA TRP A 18 6.59 -5.36 -1.95
C TRP A 18 6.40 -3.86 -1.74
N ILE A 19 5.88 -3.20 -2.76
CA ILE A 19 5.47 -1.79 -2.70
C ILE A 19 3.97 -1.78 -2.45
N VAL A 20 3.57 -1.31 -1.27
CA VAL A 20 2.17 -1.20 -0.84
C VAL A 20 1.80 0.27 -0.76
N THR A 21 0.76 0.67 -1.48
CA THR A 21 0.25 2.04 -1.49
C THR A 21 -1.21 2.02 -1.12
N GLY A 22 -1.59 2.76 -0.08
CA GLY A 22 -2.99 3.00 0.26
C GLY A 22 -3.73 3.71 -0.86
N THR A 23 -5.06 3.65 -0.85
CA THR A 23 -5.90 4.46 -1.73
C THR A 23 -6.64 5.49 -0.92
N LEU A 24 -6.65 6.73 -1.40
CA LEU A 24 -7.52 7.77 -0.86
C LEU A 24 -8.88 7.67 -1.57
N PRO A 25 -10.01 7.60 -0.85
CA PRO A 25 -11.32 7.68 -1.47
C PRO A 25 -11.51 9.01 -2.18
N GLU A 26 -12.33 9.02 -3.22
CA GLU A 26 -12.67 10.23 -3.96
C GLU A 26 -13.30 11.28 -3.03
N GLY A 27 -12.92 12.55 -3.18
CA GLY A 27 -13.42 13.66 -2.37
C GLY A 27 -12.64 13.93 -1.07
N TYR A 28 -11.63 13.13 -0.73
CA TYR A 28 -10.75 13.39 0.42
C TYR A 28 -9.48 14.10 -0.03
N ASN A 29 -9.03 15.08 0.75
CA ASN A 29 -7.75 15.77 0.57
C ASN A 29 -6.69 15.15 1.50
N GLY A 30 -5.52 14.80 0.97
CA GLY A 30 -4.40 14.28 1.75
C GLY A 30 -3.51 13.30 1.00
N GLY A 31 -2.57 12.68 1.71
CA GLY A 31 -1.69 11.62 1.21
C GLY A 31 -2.19 10.22 1.57
N ALA A 32 -1.81 9.22 0.78
CA ALA A 32 -1.98 7.81 1.13
C ALA A 32 -0.71 7.24 1.79
N ALA A 33 -0.88 6.25 2.66
CA ALA A 33 0.25 5.52 3.23
C ALA A 33 1.03 4.77 2.14
N TYR A 34 2.34 4.75 2.26
CA TYR A 34 3.26 4.03 1.40
C TYR A 34 4.20 3.18 2.26
N ALA A 35 4.34 1.90 1.91
CA ALA A 35 5.24 0.98 2.58
C ALA A 35 6.05 0.16 1.58
N GLU A 36 7.31 -0.08 1.92
CA GLU A 36 8.19 -1.05 1.27
C GLU A 36 8.48 -2.17 2.25
N ILE A 37 8.27 -3.41 1.81
CA ILE A 37 8.38 -4.60 2.63
C ILE A 37 9.26 -5.61 1.89
N ALA A 38 10.29 -6.13 2.55
CA ALA A 38 11.15 -7.14 1.95
C ALA A 38 10.36 -8.42 1.66
N GLN A 39 10.48 -8.95 0.45
CA GLN A 39 9.81 -10.20 0.07
C GLN A 39 10.37 -11.40 0.85
N SER A 40 11.65 -11.38 1.21
CA SER A 40 12.39 -12.50 1.79
C SER A 40 11.85 -12.96 3.15
N ASP A 41 11.47 -12.03 4.00
CA ASP A 41 11.16 -12.27 5.42
C ASP A 41 10.05 -11.34 5.95
N GLY A 42 9.53 -10.43 5.11
CA GLY A 42 8.45 -9.52 5.48
C GLY A 42 8.88 -8.34 6.36
N HIS A 43 10.18 -8.09 6.55
CA HIS A 43 10.58 -6.93 7.33
C HIS A 43 10.25 -5.62 6.61
N ILE A 44 9.90 -4.60 7.38
CA ILE A 44 9.57 -3.28 6.86
C ILE A 44 10.87 -2.56 6.50
N LEU A 45 11.03 -2.23 5.23
CA LEU A 45 12.15 -1.44 4.72
C LEU A 45 11.90 0.06 4.90
N ARG A 46 10.66 0.49 4.66
CA ARG A 46 10.26 1.88 4.73
C ARG A 46 8.76 2.03 4.96
N VAL A 47 8.39 3.05 5.73
CA VAL A 47 7.02 3.56 5.81
C VAL A 47 7.06 5.08 5.68
N THR A 48 6.19 5.63 4.85
CA THR A 48 5.98 7.08 4.74
C THR A 48 4.53 7.37 4.41
N TYR A 49 4.13 8.61 4.64
CA TYR A 49 2.92 9.18 4.07
C TYR A 49 3.31 10.35 3.16
N TYR A 50 2.45 10.70 2.19
CA TYR A 50 2.58 11.96 1.46
C TYR A 50 2.20 13.12 2.39
N ARG A 51 2.98 14.21 2.39
CA ARG A 51 2.73 15.41 3.20
C ARG A 51 1.58 16.24 2.63
#